data_AF-A0A7C7EGS4-F1
#
_entry.id   AF-A0A7C7EGS4-F1
#
_cell.length_a   1.000
_cell.length_b   1.000
_cell.length_c   1.000
_cell.angle_alpha   90.00
_cell.angle_beta   90.00
_cell.angle_gamma   90.00
#
_symmetry.space_group_name_H-M   'P 1'
#
loop_
_entity.id
_entity.type
_entity.pdbx_description
1 polymer ?
#
loop_
_entity_poly.entity_id
_entity_poly.type
_entity_poly.pdbx_seq_one_letter_code
_entity_poly.pdbx_strand_id
1 'polypeptide(L)'
;MKKTRVMMGMLVLIFLLATACLKPREVPMISIDESINMYVVADPHYMSEKLTEDCETFTNYLDTVDRMMKYTGVFLDIMEVEIKKNQPDIIVFPGDLTNNGSKVNHLEFEKRLKRMKSTGAKVYVVPGNHDINNTKALYFKDNELHLTESINEDEFVEIYKNYGYGEAISRDKNTLSYLAKPYKNLWLLMLDTTKDYPEPGGYLNRDTLNWIVSCSDMAKEENAEIIVVMHHNLLDHSDIIWEDYTV
;
A
#
# COMPACT_ATOMS: atom_id res chain seq x y z
N MET A 1 -32.31 -7.66 -42.57
CA MET A 1 -31.01 -8.15 -42.05
C MET A 1 -29.81 -7.32 -42.51
N LYS A 2 -29.62 -7.06 -43.83
CA LYS A 2 -28.45 -6.32 -44.34
C LYS A 2 -28.38 -4.85 -43.86
N LYS A 3 -29.50 -4.12 -43.87
CA LYS A 3 -29.58 -2.71 -43.38
C LYS A 3 -29.28 -2.59 -41.88
N THR A 4 -29.76 -3.53 -41.08
CA THR A 4 -29.53 -3.56 -39.62
C THR A 4 -28.05 -3.79 -39.28
N ARG A 5 -27.35 -4.63 -40.03
CA ARG A 5 -25.90 -4.87 -39.86
C ARG A 5 -25.04 -3.66 -40.23
N VAL A 6 -25.41 -2.94 -41.29
CA VAL A 6 -24.73 -1.69 -41.69
C VAL A 6 -24.93 -0.60 -40.64
N MET A 7 -26.15 -0.45 -40.12
CA MET A 7 -26.47 0.53 -39.08
C MET A 7 -25.73 0.23 -37.76
N MET A 8 -25.65 -1.05 -37.38
CA MET A 8 -24.89 -1.48 -36.20
C MET A 8 -23.38 -1.22 -36.36
N GLY A 9 -22.82 -1.53 -37.53
CA GLY A 9 -21.40 -1.26 -37.82
C GLY A 9 -21.07 0.23 -37.78
N MET A 10 -21.98 1.08 -38.25
CA MET A 10 -21.81 2.53 -38.22
C MET A 10 -21.88 3.09 -36.79
N LEU A 11 -22.77 2.57 -35.94
CA LEU A 11 -22.86 2.91 -34.52
C LEU A 11 -21.59 2.51 -33.75
N VAL A 12 -21.05 1.32 -33.99
CA VAL A 12 -19.79 0.86 -33.38
C VAL A 12 -18.62 1.74 -33.83
N LEU A 13 -18.56 2.12 -35.10
CA LEU A 13 -17.52 2.99 -35.63
C LEU A 13 -17.59 4.40 -35.01
N ILE A 14 -18.79 4.97 -34.87
CA ILE A 14 -19.02 6.25 -34.21
C ILE A 14 -18.60 6.18 -32.74
N PHE A 15 -18.91 5.08 -32.04
CA PHE A 15 -18.53 4.89 -30.64
C PHE A 15 -17.01 4.79 -30.49
N LEU A 16 -16.32 4.03 -31.35
CA LEU A 16 -14.86 3.92 -31.37
C LEU A 16 -14.17 5.25 -31.66
N LEU A 17 -14.71 6.03 -32.61
CA LEU A 17 -14.21 7.38 -32.93
C LEU A 17 -14.45 8.36 -31.77
N ALA A 18 -15.61 8.29 -31.11
CA ALA A 18 -15.91 9.10 -29.94
C ALA A 18 -14.97 8.78 -28.76
N THR A 19 -14.66 7.51 -28.52
CA THR A 19 -13.67 7.11 -27.50
C THR A 19 -12.25 7.53 -27.84
N ALA A 20 -11.87 7.54 -29.13
CA ALA A 20 -10.56 7.99 -29.58
C ALA A 20 -10.39 9.53 -29.51
N CYS A 21 -11.49 10.29 -29.55
CA CYS A 21 -11.48 11.75 -29.42
C CYS A 21 -11.58 12.26 -27.98
N LEU A 22 -11.95 11.40 -27.02
CA LEU A 22 -11.89 11.73 -25.60
C LEU A 22 -10.43 11.68 -25.14
N LYS A 23 -9.71 12.79 -25.28
CA LYS A 23 -8.47 12.97 -24.51
C LYS A 23 -8.85 12.84 -23.02
N PRO A 24 -8.14 12.02 -22.23
CA PRO A 24 -8.30 12.05 -20.78
C PRO A 24 -8.18 13.51 -20.35
N ARG A 25 -9.19 14.03 -19.66
CA ARG A 25 -9.10 15.36 -19.10
C ARG A 25 -8.06 15.27 -17.99
N GLU A 26 -6.84 15.73 -18.27
CA GLU A 26 -5.84 15.94 -17.23
C GLU A 26 -6.45 16.91 -16.22
N VAL A 27 -6.80 16.39 -15.05
CA VAL A 27 -7.21 17.23 -13.93
C VAL A 27 -5.94 17.97 -13.52
N PRO A 28 -5.88 19.32 -13.64
CA PRO A 28 -4.68 20.05 -13.35
C PRO A 28 -4.33 19.83 -11.88
N MET A 29 -3.15 19.26 -11.66
CA MET A 29 -2.63 19.04 -10.31
C MET A 29 -2.44 20.38 -9.60
N ILE A 30 -2.83 20.43 -8.35
CA ILE A 30 -2.72 21.63 -7.51
C ILE A 30 -1.34 21.67 -6.83
N SER A 31 -0.82 22.88 -6.64
CA SER A 31 0.30 23.12 -5.74
C SER A 31 -0.24 23.33 -4.32
N ILE A 32 0.50 22.92 -3.31
CA ILE A 32 0.23 23.27 -1.92
C ILE A 32 0.60 24.75 -1.74
N ASP A 33 -0.35 25.56 -1.29
CA ASP A 33 -0.22 27.00 -1.04
C ASP A 33 -0.09 27.32 0.46
N GLU A 34 -0.75 26.56 1.33
CA GLU A 34 -0.70 26.70 2.78
C GLU A 34 -0.01 25.49 3.44
N SER A 35 -0.81 24.47 3.79
CA SER A 35 -0.37 23.27 4.48
C SER A 35 -1.27 22.10 4.11
N ILE A 36 -0.77 20.89 4.30
CA ILE A 36 -1.56 19.67 4.15
C ILE A 36 -1.51 18.87 5.45
N ASN A 37 -2.56 18.09 5.70
CA ASN A 37 -2.60 17.13 6.79
C ASN A 37 -2.28 15.74 6.27
N MET A 38 -1.14 15.19 6.70
CA MET A 38 -0.73 13.83 6.38
C MET A 38 -0.84 12.94 7.61
N TYR A 39 -1.50 11.80 7.47
CA TYR A 39 -1.52 10.74 8.48
C TYR A 39 -0.53 9.65 8.07
N VAL A 40 0.31 9.21 9.01
CA VAL A 40 1.21 8.07 8.83
C VAL A 40 0.77 6.97 9.78
N VAL A 41 0.50 5.80 9.23
CA VAL A 41 -0.10 4.66 9.94
C VAL A 41 0.80 3.46 9.77
N ALA A 42 1.83 3.38 10.62
CA ALA A 42 2.81 2.32 10.59
C ALA A 42 2.28 1.03 11.25
N ASP A 43 2.68 -0.11 10.70
CA ASP A 43 2.53 -1.44 11.28
C ASP A 43 1.10 -1.80 11.75
N PRO A 44 0.05 -1.58 10.92
CA PRO A 44 -1.31 -1.92 11.32
C PRO A 44 -1.50 -3.43 11.56
N HIS A 45 -0.65 -4.28 10.97
CA HIS A 45 -0.65 -5.73 11.12
C HIS A 45 -2.06 -6.34 11.10
N TYR A 46 -2.87 -5.91 10.13
CA TYR A 46 -4.29 -6.22 10.15
C TYR A 46 -4.55 -7.73 10.15
N MET A 47 -5.35 -8.19 11.11
CA MET A 47 -5.88 -9.55 11.19
C MET A 47 -7.39 -9.52 11.00
N SER A 48 -7.87 -10.16 9.95
CA SER A 48 -9.29 -10.26 9.62
C SER A 48 -9.99 -11.23 10.56
N GLU A 49 -11.17 -10.84 11.05
CA GLU A 49 -12.05 -11.73 11.84
C GLU A 49 -12.46 -12.99 11.06
N LYS A 50 -12.34 -12.99 9.72
CA LYS A 50 -12.59 -14.17 8.88
C LYS A 50 -11.55 -15.28 9.08
N LEU A 51 -10.39 -14.94 9.65
CA LEU A 51 -9.28 -15.86 9.90
C LEU A 51 -9.11 -16.18 11.38
N THR A 52 -10.00 -15.68 12.23
CA THR A 52 -9.92 -15.90 13.69
C THR A 52 -11.21 -16.49 14.20
N GLU A 53 -11.10 -17.40 15.15
CA GLU A 53 -12.22 -17.91 15.94
C GLU A 53 -11.89 -17.67 17.41
N ASP A 54 -12.86 -17.21 18.21
CA ASP A 54 -12.70 -17.04 19.65
C ASP A 54 -12.68 -18.41 20.35
N CYS A 55 -11.55 -19.11 20.20
CA CYS A 55 -11.28 -20.45 20.72
C CYS A 55 -10.05 -20.46 21.64
N GLU A 56 -9.84 -21.59 22.32
CA GLU A 56 -8.71 -21.77 23.25
C GLU A 56 -7.36 -21.69 22.50
N THR A 57 -7.27 -22.32 21.33
CA THR A 57 -6.05 -22.27 20.50
C THR A 57 -5.70 -20.86 20.05
N PHE A 58 -6.69 -20.05 19.65
CA PHE A 58 -6.45 -18.65 19.31
C PHE A 58 -6.03 -17.83 20.53
N THR A 59 -6.71 -18.02 21.67
CA THR A 59 -6.38 -17.33 22.92
C THR A 59 -4.95 -17.63 23.38
N ASN A 60 -4.56 -18.91 23.37
CA ASN A 60 -3.20 -19.31 23.72
C ASN A 60 -2.16 -18.78 22.73
N TYR A 61 -2.50 -18.68 21.44
CA TYR A 61 -1.62 -18.09 20.44
C TYR A 61 -1.39 -16.59 20.68
N LEU A 62 -2.41 -15.85 21.14
CA LEU A 62 -2.27 -14.43 21.46
C LEU A 62 -1.20 -14.17 22.55
N ASP A 63 -1.00 -15.10 23.48
CA ASP A 63 0.05 -15.00 24.51
C ASP A 63 1.47 -15.22 23.97
N THR A 64 1.59 -15.65 22.70
CA THR A 64 2.89 -15.91 22.04
C THR A 64 3.33 -14.79 21.10
N VAL A 65 2.45 -13.81 20.83
CA VAL A 65 2.73 -12.69 19.94
C VAL A 65 2.92 -11.39 20.71
N ASP A 66 3.71 -10.49 20.13
CA ASP A 66 4.09 -9.18 20.68
C ASP A 66 3.11 -8.04 20.36
N ARG A 67 1.96 -8.39 19.77
CA ARG A 67 0.99 -7.43 19.24
C ARG A 67 -0.42 -7.78 19.67
N MET A 68 -1.26 -6.76 19.77
CA MET A 68 -2.69 -6.88 20.08
C MET A 68 -3.49 -7.39 18.86
N MET A 69 -3.11 -8.55 18.31
CA MET A 69 -3.59 -9.08 17.03
C MET A 69 -5.13 -9.13 16.96
N LYS A 70 -5.79 -9.57 18.04
CA LYS A 70 -7.26 -9.63 18.17
C LYS A 70 -7.95 -8.27 17.99
N TYR A 71 -7.25 -7.16 18.27
CA TYR A 71 -7.83 -5.82 18.28
C TYR A 71 -7.42 -4.96 17.08
N THR A 72 -6.61 -5.49 16.16
CA THR A 72 -6.14 -4.75 14.97
C THR A 72 -7.30 -4.18 14.15
N GLY A 73 -8.39 -4.94 13.97
CA GLY A 73 -9.61 -4.44 13.33
C GLY A 73 -10.28 -3.28 14.06
N VAL A 74 -10.36 -3.34 15.40
CA VAL A 74 -10.93 -2.27 16.24
C VAL A 74 -10.10 -1.00 16.16
N PHE A 75 -8.77 -1.12 16.17
CA PHE A 75 -7.89 0.04 16.01
C PHE A 75 -8.06 0.72 14.67
N LEU A 76 -8.19 -0.07 13.59
CA LEU A 76 -8.48 0.49 12.27
C LEU A 76 -9.88 1.10 12.17
N ASP A 77 -10.88 0.60 12.89
CA ASP A 77 -12.20 1.24 12.96
C ASP A 77 -12.12 2.62 13.60
N ILE A 78 -11.38 2.75 14.71
CA ILE A 78 -11.15 4.04 15.37
C ILE A 78 -10.43 5.00 14.43
N MET A 79 -9.41 4.50 13.74
CA MET A 79 -8.66 5.26 12.75
C MET A 79 -9.53 5.72 11.57
N GLU A 80 -10.41 4.87 11.05
CA GLU A 80 -11.37 5.22 10.00
C GLU A 80 -12.36 6.31 10.45
N VAL A 81 -12.81 6.27 11.70
CA VAL A 81 -13.65 7.33 12.28
C VAL A 81 -12.90 8.66 12.33
N GLU A 82 -11.65 8.65 12.79
CA GLU A 82 -10.81 9.86 12.84
C GLU A 82 -10.48 10.39 11.43
N ILE A 83 -10.19 9.53 10.46
CA ILE A 83 -10.00 9.94 9.05
C ILE A 83 -11.27 10.59 8.51
N LYS A 84 -12.44 9.99 8.74
CA LYS A 84 -13.71 10.53 8.23
C LYS A 84 -14.04 11.90 8.85
N LYS A 85 -13.68 12.10 10.11
CA LYS A 85 -13.91 13.34 10.85
C LYS A 85 -12.95 14.45 10.42
N ASN A 86 -11.66 14.14 10.36
CA ASN A 86 -10.60 15.14 10.16
C ASN A 86 -10.23 15.32 8.68
N GLN A 87 -10.61 14.37 7.81
CA GLN A 87 -10.37 14.37 6.36
C GLN A 87 -8.93 14.76 5.99
N PRO A 88 -7.92 13.95 6.40
CA PRO A 88 -6.55 14.21 5.99
C PRO A 88 -6.41 14.21 4.46
N ASP A 89 -5.50 15.02 3.96
CA ASP A 89 -5.19 15.12 2.54
C ASP A 89 -4.49 13.86 2.02
N ILE A 90 -3.58 13.32 2.83
CA ILE A 90 -2.77 12.14 2.52
C ILE A 90 -2.81 11.17 3.71
N ILE A 91 -2.91 9.88 3.42
CA ILE A 91 -2.71 8.78 4.37
C ILE A 91 -1.63 7.87 3.81
N VAL A 92 -0.64 7.54 4.64
CA VAL A 92 0.49 6.69 4.25
C VAL A 92 0.62 5.49 5.18
N PHE A 93 0.82 4.31 4.60
CA PHE A 93 1.11 3.06 5.31
C PHE A 93 2.51 2.55 4.95
N PRO A 94 3.52 2.76 5.81
CA PRO A 94 4.92 2.40 5.57
C PRO A 94 5.22 0.92 5.87
N GLY A 95 4.41 0.00 5.34
CA GLY A 95 4.64 -1.44 5.51
C GLY A 95 3.89 -2.09 6.67
N ASP A 96 4.08 -3.41 6.74
CA ASP A 96 3.44 -4.35 7.67
C ASP A 96 1.93 -4.16 7.76
N LEU A 97 1.32 -4.12 6.57
CA LEU A 97 -0.10 -3.88 6.37
C LEU A 97 -0.95 -4.97 7.03
N THR A 98 -0.45 -6.21 7.02
CA THR A 98 -1.20 -7.39 7.43
C THR A 98 -0.46 -8.25 8.45
N ASN A 99 -1.21 -9.04 9.21
CA ASN A 99 -0.61 -10.07 10.04
C ASN A 99 -0.16 -11.25 9.16
N ASN A 100 1.17 -11.39 9.01
CA ASN A 100 1.85 -12.45 8.27
C ASN A 100 1.35 -12.68 6.82
N GLY A 101 0.95 -11.62 6.10
CA GLY A 101 0.86 -11.65 4.64
C GLY A 101 -0.27 -12.50 4.04
N SER A 102 -1.23 -12.98 4.84
CA SER A 102 -2.30 -13.82 4.28
C SER A 102 -3.12 -13.08 3.23
N LYS A 103 -3.45 -13.77 2.13
CA LYS A 103 -4.25 -13.17 1.04
C LYS A 103 -5.59 -12.62 1.51
N VAL A 104 -6.23 -13.28 2.47
CA VAL A 104 -7.49 -12.81 3.06
C VAL A 104 -7.28 -11.52 3.85
N ASN A 105 -6.19 -11.38 4.61
CA ASN A 105 -5.88 -10.12 5.30
C ASN A 105 -5.69 -8.98 4.30
N HIS A 106 -4.92 -9.20 3.21
CA HIS A 106 -4.72 -8.19 2.17
C HIS A 106 -6.02 -7.73 1.53
N LEU A 107 -6.88 -8.66 1.12
CA LEU A 107 -8.16 -8.34 0.48
C LEU A 107 -9.14 -7.63 1.42
N GLU A 108 -9.11 -7.95 2.72
CA GLU A 108 -9.95 -7.27 3.70
C GLU A 108 -9.36 -5.91 4.11
N PHE A 109 -8.04 -5.76 4.15
CA PHE A 109 -7.35 -4.49 4.37
C PHE A 109 -7.58 -3.51 3.20
N GLU A 110 -7.53 -3.99 1.95
CA GLU A 110 -7.86 -3.19 0.76
C GLU A 110 -9.25 -2.56 0.87
N LYS A 111 -10.25 -3.31 1.38
CA LYS A 111 -11.60 -2.78 1.59
C LYS A 111 -11.63 -1.65 2.61
N ARG A 112 -10.73 -1.65 3.61
CA ARG A 112 -10.54 -0.55 4.56
C ARG A 112 -9.94 0.66 3.85
N LEU A 113 -8.86 0.47 3.10
CA LEU A 113 -8.22 1.53 2.32
C LEU A 113 -9.21 2.17 1.33
N LYS A 114 -10.08 1.38 0.71
CA LYS A 114 -11.14 1.88 -0.18
C LYS A 114 -12.09 2.83 0.54
N ARG A 115 -12.49 2.52 1.78
CA ARG A 115 -13.33 3.39 2.60
C ARG A 115 -12.59 4.67 3.00
N MET A 116 -11.32 4.57 3.39
CA MET A 116 -10.49 5.73 3.70
C MET A 116 -10.32 6.64 2.47
N LYS A 117 -9.96 6.09 1.30
CA LYS A 117 -9.83 6.85 0.04
C LYS A 117 -11.16 7.52 -0.36
N SER A 118 -12.30 6.90 -0.06
CA SER A 118 -13.62 7.49 -0.36
C SER A 118 -13.94 8.78 0.39
N THR A 119 -13.17 9.14 1.43
CA THR A 119 -13.30 10.45 2.10
C THR A 119 -12.65 11.59 1.31
N GLY A 120 -11.95 11.28 0.21
CA GLY A 120 -11.20 12.23 -0.60
C GLY A 120 -9.69 12.22 -0.34
N ALA A 121 -9.23 11.49 0.69
CA ALA A 121 -7.82 11.33 0.99
C ALA A 121 -7.08 10.59 -0.14
N LYS A 122 -5.85 11.03 -0.42
CA LYS A 122 -4.89 10.24 -1.21
C LYS A 122 -4.26 9.20 -0.29
N VAL A 123 -4.12 7.97 -0.77
CA VAL A 123 -3.67 6.85 0.07
C VAL A 123 -2.50 6.15 -0.62
N TYR A 124 -1.41 5.94 0.12
CA TYR A 124 -0.17 5.36 -0.39
C TYR A 124 0.32 4.24 0.53
N VAL A 125 0.76 3.14 -0.06
CA VAL A 125 1.28 1.99 0.69
C VAL A 125 2.61 1.48 0.11
N VAL A 126 3.43 0.87 0.95
CA VAL A 126 4.56 -0.01 0.60
C VAL A 126 4.45 -1.28 1.46
N PRO A 127 5.08 -2.40 1.08
CA PRO A 127 5.11 -3.59 1.94
C PRO A 127 6.06 -3.40 3.13
N GLY A 128 5.82 -4.16 4.19
CA GLY A 128 6.82 -4.49 5.21
C GLY A 128 7.21 -5.96 5.14
N ASN A 129 8.12 -6.39 6.02
CA ASN A 129 8.70 -7.74 5.97
C ASN A 129 7.69 -8.85 6.29
N HIS A 130 6.49 -8.52 6.79
CA HIS A 130 5.42 -9.49 7.05
C HIS A 130 4.45 -9.72 5.89
N ASP A 131 4.44 -8.87 4.86
CA ASP A 131 3.33 -8.79 3.90
C ASP A 131 3.40 -9.77 2.71
N ILE A 132 4.59 -10.09 2.21
CA ILE A 132 4.75 -10.80 0.92
C ILE A 132 5.50 -12.11 1.11
N ASN A 133 5.11 -13.14 0.36
CA ASN A 133 5.74 -14.47 0.33
C ASN A 133 5.95 -15.12 1.72
N ASN A 134 5.10 -14.75 2.70
CA ASN A 134 5.27 -15.13 4.08
C ASN A 134 4.70 -16.54 4.35
N THR A 135 5.57 -17.51 4.59
CA THR A 135 5.17 -18.90 4.86
C THR A 135 4.50 -19.12 6.23
N LYS A 136 4.41 -18.07 7.06
CA LYS A 136 3.73 -18.06 8.37
C LYS A 136 2.32 -17.46 8.30
N ALA A 137 1.78 -17.22 7.11
CA ALA A 137 0.38 -16.87 6.93
C ALA A 137 -0.52 -17.96 7.55
N LEU A 138 -1.45 -17.57 8.42
CA LEU A 138 -2.22 -18.51 9.23
C LEU A 138 -3.66 -18.06 9.49
N TYR A 139 -4.47 -19.01 9.94
CA TYR A 139 -5.83 -18.78 10.44
C TYR A 139 -6.19 -19.78 11.54
N PHE A 140 -7.26 -19.46 12.29
CA PHE A 140 -7.77 -20.27 13.40
C PHE A 140 -9.18 -20.74 13.07
N LYS A 141 -9.42 -22.04 13.20
CA LYS A 141 -10.72 -22.64 12.97
C LYS A 141 -10.83 -24.00 13.66
N ASP A 142 -12.02 -24.33 14.17
CA ASP A 142 -12.33 -25.61 14.80
C ASP A 142 -11.39 -25.91 15.99
N ASN A 143 -11.03 -24.85 16.74
CA ASN A 143 -10.03 -24.88 17.83
C ASN A 143 -8.62 -25.34 17.39
N GLU A 144 -8.24 -25.14 16.14
CA GLU A 144 -6.92 -25.48 15.59
C GLU A 144 -6.28 -24.30 14.85
N LEU A 145 -4.94 -24.33 14.74
CA LEU A 145 -4.15 -23.39 13.93
C LEU A 145 -3.87 -24.03 12.57
N HIS A 146 -4.14 -23.29 11.51
CA HIS A 146 -3.95 -23.72 10.13
C HIS A 146 -3.09 -22.72 9.37
N LEU A 147 -2.30 -23.20 8.41
CA LEU A 147 -1.59 -22.34 7.47
C LEU A 147 -2.51 -21.94 6.32
N THR A 148 -2.26 -20.77 5.74
CA THR A 148 -2.96 -20.29 4.55
C THR A 148 -1.98 -19.65 3.56
N GLU A 149 -2.48 -19.30 2.39
CA GLU A 149 -1.69 -18.73 1.31
C GLU A 149 -1.34 -17.26 1.60
N SER A 150 -0.07 -16.92 1.39
CA SER A 150 0.38 -15.53 1.25
C SER A 150 0.17 -15.04 -0.19
N ILE A 151 0.38 -13.75 -0.43
CA ILE A 151 0.49 -13.18 -1.77
C ILE A 151 1.94 -13.02 -2.23
N ASN A 152 2.15 -12.92 -3.54
CA ASN A 152 3.41 -12.47 -4.14
C ASN A 152 3.40 -10.96 -4.49
N GLU A 153 4.50 -10.48 -5.05
CA GLU A 153 4.74 -9.09 -5.42
C GLU A 153 3.75 -8.57 -6.49
N ASP A 154 3.46 -9.38 -7.50
CA ASP A 154 2.51 -9.02 -8.56
C ASP A 154 1.08 -8.90 -8.01
N GLU A 155 0.69 -9.81 -7.13
CA GLU A 155 -0.58 -9.76 -6.41
C GLU A 155 -0.65 -8.55 -5.48
N PHE A 156 0.45 -8.19 -4.79
CA PHE A 156 0.51 -6.99 -3.96
C PHE A 156 0.26 -5.74 -4.79
N VAL A 157 0.92 -5.61 -5.95
CA VAL A 157 0.73 -4.48 -6.88
C VAL A 157 -0.70 -4.42 -7.39
N GLU A 158 -1.33 -5.55 -7.72
CA GLU A 158 -2.70 -5.55 -8.23
C GLU A 158 -3.72 -5.22 -7.14
N ILE A 159 -3.59 -5.81 -5.94
CA ILE A 159 -4.45 -5.50 -4.79
C ILE A 159 -4.33 -4.02 -4.42
N TYR A 160 -3.09 -3.50 -4.39
CA TYR A 160 -2.83 -2.14 -3.95
C TYR A 160 -2.70 -1.11 -5.08
N LYS A 161 -3.13 -1.46 -6.30
CA LYS A 161 -2.99 -0.63 -7.51
C LYS A 161 -3.50 0.79 -7.33
N ASN A 162 -4.62 0.98 -6.65
CA ASN A 162 -5.23 2.29 -6.45
C ASN A 162 -4.65 3.08 -5.26
N TYR A 163 -3.59 2.58 -4.63
CA TYR A 163 -3.00 3.15 -3.43
C TYR A 163 -1.50 3.44 -3.65
N GLY A 164 -1.20 4.08 -4.78
CA GLY A 164 0.14 4.50 -5.19
C GLY A 164 0.59 3.90 -6.52
N TYR A 165 0.61 2.58 -6.65
CA TYR A 165 1.22 1.88 -7.79
C TYR A 165 0.66 2.26 -9.16
N GLY A 166 -0.65 2.47 -9.28
CA GLY A 166 -1.32 2.83 -10.53
C GLY A 166 -1.22 4.31 -10.91
N GLU A 167 -0.81 5.17 -9.97
CA GLU A 167 -0.63 6.62 -10.15
C GLU A 167 0.84 7.05 -10.05
N ALA A 168 1.76 6.08 -9.90
CA ALA A 168 3.19 6.31 -9.84
C ALA A 168 3.72 6.92 -11.15
N ILE A 169 4.56 7.95 -11.03
CA ILE A 169 5.22 8.60 -12.17
C ILE A 169 6.54 7.91 -12.53
N SER A 170 7.09 7.11 -11.60
CA SER A 170 8.26 6.25 -11.81
C SER A 170 8.18 5.07 -10.86
N ARG A 171 8.63 3.90 -11.31
CA ARG A 171 8.73 2.69 -10.50
C ARG A 171 10.14 2.13 -10.57
N ASP A 172 10.66 1.67 -9.46
CA ASP A 172 11.89 0.90 -9.46
C ASP A 172 11.64 -0.43 -10.17
N LYS A 173 12.67 -0.98 -10.82
CA LYS A 173 12.55 -2.24 -11.58
C LYS A 173 12.82 -3.47 -10.72
N ASN A 174 13.51 -3.29 -9.59
CA ASN A 174 14.02 -4.38 -8.77
C ASN A 174 13.24 -4.57 -7.47
N THR A 175 12.42 -3.60 -7.08
CA THR A 175 11.66 -3.59 -5.83
C THR A 175 10.24 -3.10 -6.08
N LEU A 176 9.38 -3.14 -5.06
CA LEU A 176 8.06 -2.50 -5.09
C LEU A 176 8.11 -0.98 -4.82
N SER A 177 9.28 -0.35 -4.93
CA SER A 177 9.44 1.10 -4.77
C SER A 177 8.81 1.89 -5.92
N TYR A 178 8.28 3.06 -5.61
CA TYR A 178 7.71 3.98 -6.58
C TYR A 178 7.76 5.44 -6.15
N LEU A 179 7.69 6.33 -7.13
CA LEU A 179 7.59 7.78 -6.94
C LEU A 179 6.16 8.21 -7.27
N ALA A 180 5.49 8.84 -6.30
CA ALA A 180 4.15 9.38 -6.46
C ALA A 180 4.18 10.92 -6.38
N LYS A 181 3.27 11.55 -7.13
CA LYS A 181 3.14 13.01 -7.21
C LYS A 181 1.75 13.45 -6.74
N PRO A 182 1.46 13.42 -5.42
CA PRO A 182 0.16 13.84 -4.89
C PRO A 182 -0.13 15.33 -5.12
N TYR A 183 0.90 16.18 -5.22
CA TYR A 183 0.82 17.61 -5.51
C TYR A 183 1.97 18.03 -6.42
N LYS A 184 1.85 19.20 -7.06
CA LYS A 184 2.90 19.69 -7.97
C LYS A 184 4.26 19.85 -7.28
N ASN A 185 4.24 20.44 -6.09
CA ASN A 185 5.40 20.79 -5.28
C ASN A 185 5.67 19.84 -4.10
N LEU A 186 4.92 18.73 -3.97
CA LEU A 186 5.17 17.71 -2.94
C LEU A 186 5.00 16.30 -3.52
N TRP A 187 6.07 15.52 -3.44
CA TRP A 187 6.19 14.19 -4.00
C TRP A 187 6.49 13.19 -2.87
N LEU A 188 6.08 11.94 -3.06
CA LEU A 188 6.37 10.84 -2.13
C LEU A 188 7.27 9.83 -2.80
N LEU A 189 8.45 9.62 -2.22
CA LEU A 189 9.35 8.55 -2.61
C LEU A 189 9.07 7.35 -1.69
N MET A 190 8.30 6.41 -2.21
CA MET A 190 7.78 5.25 -1.50
C MET A 190 8.73 4.08 -1.74
N LEU A 191 9.53 3.71 -0.73
CA LEU A 191 10.57 2.71 -0.85
C LEU A 191 10.13 1.38 -0.23
N ASP A 192 10.17 0.35 -1.06
CA ASP A 192 10.23 -1.02 -0.61
C ASP A 192 11.67 -1.33 -0.21
N THR A 193 11.86 -1.57 1.08
CA THR A 193 13.16 -1.87 1.70
C THR A 193 13.23 -3.31 2.17
N THR A 194 12.23 -4.13 1.83
CA THR A 194 12.15 -5.51 2.31
C THR A 194 13.19 -6.38 1.62
N LYS A 195 13.87 -7.24 2.40
CA LYS A 195 14.57 -8.39 1.85
C LYS A 195 13.56 -9.49 1.50
N ASP A 196 13.97 -10.41 0.64
CA ASP A 196 13.17 -11.59 0.34
C ASP A 196 12.89 -12.39 1.63
N TYR A 197 11.62 -12.75 1.84
CA TYR A 197 11.24 -13.61 2.95
C TYR A 197 12.08 -14.92 2.93
N PRO A 198 12.60 -15.42 4.06
CA PRO A 198 12.25 -15.08 5.45
C PRO A 198 13.14 -14.03 6.12
N GLU A 199 13.99 -13.30 5.39
CA GLU A 199 14.89 -12.33 6.00
C GLU A 199 14.12 -11.10 6.48
N PRO A 200 14.14 -10.76 7.78
CA PRO A 200 13.33 -9.66 8.32
C PRO A 200 13.99 -8.29 8.10
N GLY A 201 15.19 -8.26 7.50
CA GLY A 201 16.02 -7.06 7.44
C GLY A 201 15.67 -6.08 6.32
N GLY A 202 16.15 -4.85 6.50
CA GLY A 202 16.11 -3.80 5.50
C GLY A 202 17.25 -3.92 4.48
N TYR A 203 16.97 -3.64 3.21
CA TYR A 203 18.00 -3.55 2.17
C TYR A 203 17.58 -2.68 0.99
N LEU A 204 18.54 -1.92 0.44
CA LEU A 204 18.42 -1.24 -0.85
C LEU A 204 19.64 -1.58 -1.72
N ASN A 205 19.38 -2.19 -2.88
CA ASN A 205 20.45 -2.48 -3.82
C ASN A 205 20.96 -1.21 -4.53
N ARG A 206 22.13 -1.33 -5.19
CA ARG A 206 22.78 -0.20 -5.87
C ARG A 206 21.95 0.41 -7.00
N ASP A 207 21.17 -0.41 -7.70
CA ASP A 207 20.32 0.08 -8.80
C ASP A 207 19.14 0.88 -8.26
N THR A 208 18.51 0.43 -7.17
CA THR A 208 17.46 1.17 -6.47
C THR A 208 18.00 2.50 -5.92
N LEU A 209 19.22 2.53 -5.37
CA LEU A 209 19.89 3.77 -4.97
C LEU A 209 20.11 4.73 -6.15
N ASN A 210 20.52 4.23 -7.31
CA ASN A 210 20.66 5.05 -8.51
C ASN A 210 19.29 5.58 -8.99
N TRP A 211 18.24 4.75 -8.92
CA TRP A 211 16.87 5.15 -9.23
C TRP A 211 16.37 6.24 -8.27
N ILE A 212 16.70 6.17 -6.97
CA ILE A 212 16.41 7.22 -5.98
C ILE A 212 17.05 8.56 -6.40
N VAL A 213 18.30 8.55 -6.87
CA VAL A 213 18.96 9.76 -7.38
C VAL A 213 18.19 10.34 -8.57
N SER A 214 17.79 9.51 -9.54
CA SER A 214 16.94 9.96 -10.65
C SER A 214 15.60 10.54 -10.19
N CYS A 215 14.98 9.95 -9.15
CA CYS A 215 13.76 10.50 -8.56
C CYS A 215 13.98 11.88 -7.93
N SER A 216 15.11 12.06 -7.24
CA SER A 216 15.51 13.35 -6.68
C SER A 216 15.69 14.40 -7.77
N ASP A 217 16.32 14.05 -8.88
CA ASP A 217 16.55 14.99 -9.98
C ASP A 217 15.24 15.39 -10.68
N MET A 218 14.32 14.45 -10.91
CA MET A 218 12.98 14.76 -11.43
C MET A 218 12.20 15.73 -10.53
N ALA A 219 12.27 15.56 -9.21
CA ALA A 219 11.58 16.47 -8.29
C ALA A 219 12.23 17.86 -8.25
N LYS A 220 13.57 17.94 -8.33
CA LYS A 220 14.29 19.23 -8.42
C LYS A 220 13.91 20.01 -9.67
N GLU A 221 13.81 19.36 -10.82
CA GLU A 221 13.37 19.99 -12.09
C GLU A 221 11.99 20.62 -11.96
N GLU A 222 11.13 20.04 -11.13
CA GLU A 222 9.76 20.49 -10.87
C GLU A 222 9.64 21.37 -9.63
N ASN A 223 10.77 21.73 -9.00
CA ASN A 223 10.85 22.48 -7.75
C ASN A 223 9.92 21.91 -6.65
N ALA A 224 9.94 20.59 -6.51
CA ALA A 224 9.12 19.84 -5.57
C ALA A 224 9.94 19.29 -4.40
N GLU A 225 9.34 19.29 -3.22
CA GLU A 225 9.85 18.61 -2.05
C GLU A 225 9.53 17.10 -2.13
N ILE A 226 10.43 16.27 -1.61
CA ILE A 226 10.22 14.82 -1.50
C ILE A 226 10.12 14.45 -0.02
N ILE A 227 9.06 13.73 0.33
CA ILE A 227 9.00 12.94 1.57
C ILE A 227 9.34 11.49 1.22
N VAL A 228 10.36 10.95 1.89
CA VAL A 228 10.74 9.54 1.75
C VAL A 228 9.97 8.72 2.76
N VAL A 229 9.42 7.59 2.32
CA VAL A 229 8.66 6.66 3.16
C VAL A 229 9.21 5.26 2.96
N MET A 230 9.50 4.57 4.06
CA MET A 230 10.01 3.21 4.06
C MET A 230 9.65 2.51 5.37
N HIS A 231 9.69 1.17 5.34
CA HIS A 231 9.36 0.33 6.49
C HIS A 231 10.53 0.24 7.50
N HIS A 232 11.72 -0.13 7.04
CA HIS A 232 12.90 -0.24 7.90
C HIS A 232 13.48 1.15 8.22
N ASN A 233 14.18 1.27 9.35
CA ASN A 233 14.73 2.54 9.80
C ASN A 233 15.93 2.99 8.94
N LEU A 234 16.16 4.30 8.89
CA LEU A 234 17.38 4.86 8.29
C LEU A 234 18.57 4.81 9.25
N LEU A 235 18.27 4.88 10.55
CA LEU A 235 19.25 4.98 11.61
C LEU A 235 18.85 4.02 12.73
N ASP A 236 19.83 3.57 13.50
CA ASP A 236 19.57 2.76 14.69
C ASP A 236 18.84 3.59 15.74
N HIS A 237 17.71 3.06 16.23
CA HIS A 237 16.87 3.71 17.24
C HIS A 237 17.07 3.13 18.65
N SER A 238 17.92 2.11 18.78
CA SER A 238 18.20 1.44 20.06
C SER A 238 19.59 0.83 20.04
N ASP A 239 20.36 1.04 21.11
CA ASP A 239 21.66 0.40 21.32
C ASP A 239 21.56 -1.10 21.62
N ILE A 240 20.33 -1.62 21.82
CA ILE A 240 20.07 -3.02 22.22
C ILE A 240 19.52 -3.83 21.04
N ILE A 241 18.61 -3.23 20.25
CA ILE A 241 17.92 -3.90 19.14
C ILE A 241 18.04 -3.01 17.91
N TRP A 242 18.90 -3.38 16.98
CA TRP A 242 19.18 -2.61 15.76
C TRP A 242 19.50 -3.51 14.56
N GLU A 243 20.11 -4.67 14.79
CA GLU A 243 20.43 -5.64 13.74
C GLU A 243 19.13 -6.08 13.02
N ASP A 244 19.14 -6.00 11.69
CA ASP A 244 17.98 -6.21 10.81
C ASP A 244 16.80 -5.22 10.95
N TYR A 245 16.93 -4.10 11.68
CA TYR A 245 15.90 -3.05 11.73
C TYR A 245 16.25 -1.78 10.94
N THR A 246 17.46 -1.71 10.39
CA THR A 246 18.01 -0.54 9.68
C THR A 246 18.45 -0.97 8.26
N VAL A 247 18.27 -0.09 7.28
CA VAL A 247 18.70 -0.27 5.86
C VAL A 247 20.19 0.00 5.66
#